data_AF-A0A644Y374-F1
#
_entry.id   AF-A0A644Y374-F1
#
_cell.length_a   1.000
_cell.length_b   1.000
_cell.length_c   1.000
_cell.angle_alpha   90.00
_cell.angle_beta   90.00
_cell.angle_gamma   90.00
#
_symmetry.space_group_name_H-M   'P 1'
#
loop_
_entity.id
_entity.type
_entity.pdbx_description
1 polymer ?
#
loop_
_entity_poly.entity_id
_entity_poly.type
_entity_poly.pdbx_seq_one_letter_code
_entity_poly.pdbx_strand_id
1 'polypeptide(L)'
;MGGGRHLKLKVSREEKTFETIFFSTNAAACGLKVGDRADVAFYPQFNEFRGTRTVQLQVVDLRPARTRAQCEKALYDKMNAGEDITPKEAAALLPSRTEFANLWRYLRVHASAGPIEGTGCRLAKCVARECGGRPVLMRTLVCLDVLNERGLSCWK
;
A
#
# COMPACT_ATOMS: atom_id res chain seq x y z
N MET A 1 -23.35 28.86 10.81
CA MET A 1 -23.24 28.85 9.33
C MET A 1 -22.45 27.61 8.93
N GLY A 2 -22.91 26.59 8.20
CA GLY A 2 -24.21 26.22 7.64
C GLY A 2 -24.15 24.72 7.24
N GLY A 3 -25.25 23.98 7.42
CA GLY A 3 -25.55 22.71 6.73
C GLY A 3 -24.68 21.46 6.97
N GLY A 4 -23.59 21.51 7.75
CA GLY A 4 -22.77 20.31 8.07
C GLY A 4 -22.02 19.70 6.87
N ARG A 5 -21.88 20.45 5.77
CA ARG A 5 -21.30 19.96 4.51
C ARG A 5 -19.86 20.41 4.27
N HIS A 6 -19.21 21.12 5.18
CA HIS A 6 -17.81 21.53 5.00
C HIS A 6 -16.97 20.93 6.12
N LEU A 7 -15.91 20.22 5.75
CA LEU A 7 -14.99 19.57 6.67
C LEU A 7 -13.68 20.36 6.71
N LYS A 8 -13.34 20.92 7.88
CA LYS A 8 -12.02 21.49 8.15
C LYS A 8 -11.17 20.43 8.84
N LEU A 9 -10.00 20.12 8.29
CA LEU A 9 -9.05 19.19 8.89
C LEU A 9 -7.61 19.69 8.72
N LYS A 10 -6.71 19.15 9.53
CA LYS A 10 -5.27 19.40 9.41
C LYS A 10 -4.62 18.15 8.82
N VAL A 11 -3.85 18.34 7.75
CA VAL A 11 -2.98 17.29 7.22
C VAL A 11 -1.55 17.63 7.55
N SER A 12 -0.77 16.62 7.90
CA SER A 12 0.67 16.75 8.08
C SER A 12 1.41 15.91 7.05
N ARG A 13 2.50 16.47 6.55
CA ARG A 13 3.48 15.74 5.75
C ARG A 13 4.85 16.15 6.25
N GLU A 14 5.64 15.15 6.68
CA GLU A 14 6.91 15.38 7.37
C GLU A 14 6.68 16.31 8.57
N GLU A 15 7.44 17.40 8.68
CA GLU A 15 7.34 18.37 9.78
C GLU A 15 6.38 19.53 9.49
N LYS A 16 5.68 19.51 8.34
CA LYS A 16 4.79 20.59 7.92
C LYS A 16 3.32 20.21 8.11
N THR A 17 2.56 21.14 8.69
CA THR A 17 1.10 21.00 8.86
C THR A 17 0.39 22.05 8.02
N PHE A 18 -0.66 21.64 7.33
CA PHE A 18 -1.48 22.51 6.49
C PHE A 18 -2.93 22.49 6.96
N GLU A 19 -3.55 23.66 7.00
CA GLU A 19 -5.00 23.73 7.13
C GLU A 19 -5.65 23.36 5.81
N THR A 20 -6.72 22.57 5.88
CA THR A 20 -7.45 22.14 4.69
C THR A 20 -8.94 22.36 4.87
N ILE A 21 -9.63 22.57 3.76
CA ILE A 21 -11.09 22.64 3.70
C ILE A 21 -11.59 21.74 2.59
N PHE A 22 -12.53 20.86 2.91
CA PHE A 22 -13.20 20.00 1.95
C PHE A 22 -14.69 20.32 1.94
N PHE A 23 -15.15 20.87 0.82
CA PHE A 23 -16.55 21.22 0.61
C PHE A 23 -17.38 19.98 0.24
N SER A 24 -18.66 20.03 0.57
CA SER A 24 -19.66 18.97 0.33
C SER A 24 -19.34 17.58 0.93
N THR A 25 -18.56 17.51 2.02
CA THR A 25 -18.28 16.25 2.71
C THR A 25 -18.37 16.38 4.24
N ASN A 26 -18.36 15.24 4.93
CA ASN A 26 -18.22 15.16 6.38
C ASN A 26 -17.22 14.05 6.77
N ALA A 27 -16.80 14.04 8.03
CA ALA A 27 -15.79 13.09 8.52
C ALA A 27 -16.20 11.62 8.34
N ALA A 28 -17.48 11.29 8.50
CA ALA A 28 -17.98 9.92 8.33
C ALA A 28 -17.89 9.45 6.88
N ALA A 29 -18.18 10.34 5.91
CA ALA A 29 -18.11 10.03 4.49
C ALA A 29 -16.66 9.74 4.02
N CYS A 30 -15.66 10.33 4.68
CA CYS A 30 -14.26 10.13 4.32
C CYS A 30 -13.68 8.79 4.79
N GLY A 31 -14.35 8.07 5.71
CA GLY A 31 -13.86 6.79 6.23
C GLY A 31 -12.50 6.86 6.94
N LEU A 32 -12.11 8.06 7.41
CA LEU A 32 -10.81 8.34 8.01
C LEU A 32 -10.96 8.76 9.47
N LYS A 33 -9.99 8.38 10.29
CA LYS A 33 -9.82 8.81 11.67
C LYS A 33 -8.58 9.69 11.80
N VAL A 34 -8.52 10.50 12.86
CA VAL A 34 -7.32 11.28 13.17
C VAL A 34 -6.14 10.33 13.38
N GLY A 35 -5.06 10.57 12.64
CA GLY A 35 -3.85 9.72 12.64
C GLY A 35 -3.77 8.74 11.46
N ASP A 36 -4.86 8.54 10.72
CA ASP A 36 -4.83 7.72 9.50
C ASP A 36 -3.99 8.39 8.40
N ARG A 37 -3.36 7.57 7.57
CA ARG A 37 -2.71 8.05 6.34
C ARG A 37 -3.76 8.19 5.24
N ALA A 38 -3.71 9.30 4.53
CA ALA A 38 -4.62 9.60 3.44
C ALA A 38 -3.88 10.11 2.21
N ASP A 39 -4.40 9.77 1.03
CA ASP A 39 -4.07 10.44 -0.22
C ASP A 39 -5.03 11.63 -0.38
N VAL A 40 -4.47 12.81 -0.65
CA VAL A 40 -5.20 14.09 -0.68
C VAL A 40 -4.96 14.76 -2.03
N ALA A 41 -6.02 15.03 -2.78
CA ALA A 41 -5.98 15.88 -3.97
C ALA A 41 -6.52 17.27 -3.60
N PHE A 42 -5.78 18.34 -3.94
CA PHE A 42 -6.11 19.68 -3.49
C PHE A 42 -5.60 20.78 -4.44
N TYR A 43 -6.19 21.96 -4.30
CA TYR A 43 -5.65 23.23 -4.81
C TYR A 43 -5.11 24.08 -3.66
N PRO A 44 -3.87 24.59 -3.73
CA PRO A 44 -3.37 25.54 -2.73
C PRO A 44 -4.04 26.90 -2.90
N GLN A 45 -4.45 27.51 -1.79
CA GLN A 45 -5.06 28.83 -1.75
C GLN A 45 -4.39 29.72 -0.70
N PHE A 46 -4.26 31.01 -1.01
CA PHE A 46 -3.89 32.00 -0.01
C PHE A 46 -5.12 32.40 0.79
N ASN A 47 -5.01 32.34 2.11
CA ASN A 47 -6.02 32.81 3.05
C ASN A 47 -5.44 34.00 3.80
N GLU A 48 -6.01 35.18 3.56
CA GLU A 48 -5.63 36.43 4.22
C GLU A 48 -6.71 36.87 5.20
N PHE A 49 -6.37 36.89 6.48
CA PHE A 49 -7.26 37.35 7.53
C PHE A 49 -6.50 38.22 8.53
N ARG A 50 -7.00 39.44 8.74
CA ARG A 50 -6.42 40.44 9.65
C ARG A 50 -4.90 40.65 9.42
N GLY A 51 -4.50 40.78 8.15
CA GLY A 51 -3.10 40.99 7.76
C GLY A 51 -2.20 39.75 7.86
N THR A 52 -2.72 38.60 8.29
CA THR A 52 -1.98 37.34 8.27
C THR A 52 -2.29 36.57 6.99
N ARG A 53 -1.26 36.23 6.23
CA ARG A 53 -1.36 35.43 5.00
C ARG A 53 -0.89 34.00 5.28
N THR A 54 -1.79 33.04 5.10
CA THR A 54 -1.52 31.61 5.27
C THR A 54 -1.86 30.84 4.00
N VAL A 55 -1.29 29.65 3.83
CA VAL A 55 -1.70 28.72 2.76
C VAL A 55 -2.70 27.74 3.33
N GLN A 56 -3.89 27.67 2.74
CA GLN A 56 -4.91 26.67 3.01
C GLN A 56 -5.08 25.78 1.79
N LEU A 57 -5.28 24.48 1.99
CA LEU A 57 -5.51 23.55 0.88
C LEU A 57 -7.01 23.33 0.70
N GLN A 58 -7.54 23.71 -0.46
CA GLN A 58 -8.90 23.35 -0.86
C GLN A 58 -8.88 21.93 -1.40
N VAL A 59 -9.43 20.98 -0.65
CA VAL A 59 -9.46 19.56 -0.99
C VAL A 59 -10.57 19.31 -2.00
N VAL A 60 -10.25 18.50 -3.01
CA VAL A 60 -11.21 18.01 -4.03
C VAL A 60 -11.43 16.51 -3.94
N ASP A 61 -10.47 15.76 -3.39
CA ASP A 61 -10.62 14.34 -3.10
C ASP A 61 -9.77 13.95 -1.88
N LEU A 62 -10.29 13.02 -1.08
CA LEU A 62 -9.65 12.53 0.14
C LEU A 62 -9.97 11.04 0.30
N ARG A 63 -8.93 10.20 0.34
CA ARG A 63 -9.08 8.75 0.46
C ARG A 63 -8.07 8.15 1.43
N PRO A 64 -8.38 7.02 2.08
CA PRO A 64 -7.39 6.24 2.80
C PRO A 64 -6.20 5.89 1.90
N ALA A 65 -4.99 6.16 2.38
CA ALA A 65 -3.78 5.83 1.64
C ALA A 65 -3.63 4.31 1.58
N ARG A 66 -3.24 3.80 0.40
CA ARG A 66 -2.95 2.37 0.26
C ARG A 66 -1.79 1.99 1.17
N THR A 67 -1.96 0.89 1.91
CA THR A 67 -0.85 0.26 2.62
C THR A 67 0.19 -0.25 1.62
N ARG A 68 1.44 -0.39 2.06
CA ARG A 68 2.50 -0.93 1.21
C ARG A 68 2.14 -2.30 0.61
N ALA A 69 1.53 -3.18 1.40
CA ALA A 69 1.08 -4.49 0.93
C ALA A 69 -0.01 -4.37 -0.15
N GLN A 70 -0.94 -3.41 -0.03
CA GLN A 70 -1.93 -3.14 -1.08
C GLN A 70 -1.28 -2.60 -2.36
N CYS A 71 -0.27 -1.73 -2.26
CA CYS A 71 0.47 -1.27 -3.44
C CYS A 71 1.24 -2.41 -4.11
N GLU A 72 1.92 -3.25 -3.33
CA GLU A 72 2.64 -4.43 -3.84
C GLU A 72 1.65 -5.42 -4.50
N LYS A 73 0.50 -5.70 -3.86
CA LYS A 73 -0.54 -6.57 -4.42
C LYS A 73 -1.10 -6.00 -5.73
N ALA A 74 -1.41 -4.70 -5.78
CA ALA A 74 -1.91 -4.07 -7.00
C ALA A 74 -0.92 -4.16 -8.17
N LEU A 75 0.38 -4.00 -7.90
CA LEU A 75 1.40 -4.14 -8.94
C LEU A 75 1.53 -5.60 -9.44
N TYR A 76 1.44 -6.56 -8.52
CA TYR A 76 1.39 -7.98 -8.87
C TYR A 76 0.14 -8.32 -9.71
N ASP A 77 -1.03 -7.81 -9.32
CA ASP A 77 -2.29 -8.04 -10.05
C ASP A 77 -2.25 -7.42 -11.45
N LYS A 78 -1.67 -6.22 -11.59
CA LYS A 78 -1.42 -5.55 -12.88
C LYS A 78 -0.58 -6.43 -13.81
N MET A 79 0.49 -7.04 -13.29
CA MET A 79 1.33 -7.97 -14.05
C MET A 79 0.54 -9.21 -14.48
N ASN A 80 -0.24 -9.81 -13.58
CA ASN A 80 -1.05 -10.99 -13.89
C ASN A 80 -2.19 -10.72 -14.88
N ALA A 81 -2.72 -9.50 -14.89
CA ALA A 81 -3.73 -9.06 -15.86
C ALA A 81 -3.14 -8.84 -17.26
N GLY A 82 -1.81 -8.91 -17.43
CA GLY A 82 -1.14 -8.65 -18.70
C GLY A 82 -1.18 -7.18 -19.12
N GLU A 83 -1.39 -6.25 -18.18
CA GLU A 83 -1.34 -4.81 -18.45
C GLU A 83 0.10 -4.33 -18.71
N ASP A 84 0.25 -3.15 -19.32
CA ASP A 84 1.56 -2.57 -19.61
C ASP A 84 2.35 -2.27 -18.32
N ILE A 85 3.47 -2.99 -18.15
CA ILE A 85 4.40 -2.83 -17.04
C ILE A 85 5.60 -1.99 -17.49
N THR A 86 5.87 -0.90 -16.78
CA THR A 86 7.05 -0.07 -17.02
C THR A 86 8.34 -0.80 -16.60
N PRO A 87 9.51 -0.43 -17.14
CA PRO A 87 10.79 -1.04 -16.75
C PRO A 87 11.06 -0.97 -15.23
N LYS A 88 10.65 0.13 -14.58
CA LYS A 88 10.79 0.32 -13.14
C LYS A 88 9.88 -0.62 -12.34
N GLU A 89 8.64 -0.80 -12.80
CA GLU A 89 7.70 -1.74 -12.20
C GLU A 89 8.17 -3.20 -12.36
N ALA A 90 8.67 -3.57 -13.54
CA ALA A 90 9.28 -4.88 -13.78
C ALA A 90 10.46 -5.14 -12.84
N ALA A 91 11.39 -4.16 -12.72
CA ALA A 91 12.51 -4.27 -11.79
C ALA A 91 12.07 -4.39 -10.31
N ALA A 92 10.94 -3.79 -9.94
CA ALA A 92 10.38 -3.93 -8.60
C ALA A 92 9.81 -5.34 -8.36
N LEU A 93 9.12 -5.91 -9.37
CA LEU A 93 8.54 -7.24 -9.35
C LEU A 93 9.58 -8.35 -9.32
N LEU A 94 10.74 -8.15 -9.95
CA LEU A 94 11.79 -9.16 -10.04
C LEU A 94 12.35 -9.52 -8.65
N PRO A 95 12.17 -10.77 -8.18
CA PRO A 95 12.81 -11.25 -6.98
C PRO A 95 14.31 -11.53 -7.21
N SER A 96 15.12 -11.28 -6.19
CA SER A 96 16.50 -11.71 -6.14
C SER A 96 16.60 -13.22 -5.95
N ARG A 97 17.76 -13.79 -6.31
CA ARG A 97 18.08 -15.20 -6.05
C ARG A 97 17.91 -15.57 -4.57
N THR A 98 18.27 -14.67 -3.65
CA THR A 98 18.16 -14.89 -2.22
C THR A 98 16.69 -14.95 -1.78
N GLU A 99 15.83 -14.08 -2.29
CA GLU A 99 14.38 -14.11 -2.02
C GLU A 99 13.77 -15.44 -2.49
N PHE A 100 14.14 -15.92 -3.68
CA PHE A 100 13.74 -17.24 -4.18
C PHE A 100 14.20 -18.39 -3.27
N ALA A 101 15.50 -18.42 -2.94
CA ALA A 101 16.08 -19.49 -2.13
C ALA A 101 15.46 -19.52 -0.72
N ASN A 102 15.18 -18.35 -0.14
CA ASN A 102 14.57 -18.24 1.17
C ASN A 102 13.12 -18.76 1.16
N LEU A 103 12.32 -18.37 0.18
CA LEU A 103 10.97 -18.91 0.03
C LEU A 103 11.00 -20.43 -0.16
N TRP A 104 11.87 -20.93 -1.04
CA TRP A 104 11.99 -22.37 -1.29
C TRP A 104 12.36 -23.16 -0.04
N ARG A 105 13.37 -22.69 0.73
CA ARG A 105 13.75 -23.34 1.99
C ARG A 105 12.60 -23.34 2.99
N TYR A 106 11.90 -22.21 3.12
CA TYR A 106 10.75 -22.09 4.01
C TYR A 106 9.67 -23.12 3.65
N LEU A 107 9.26 -23.16 2.37
CA LEU A 107 8.25 -24.09 1.88
C LEU A 107 8.69 -25.55 2.09
N ARG A 108 9.95 -25.89 1.79
CA ARG A 108 10.45 -27.26 1.94
C ARG A 108 10.46 -27.75 3.38
N VAL A 109 10.76 -26.87 4.34
CA VAL A 109 10.74 -27.21 5.77
C VAL A 109 9.31 -27.41 6.28
N HIS A 110 8.36 -26.64 5.77
CA HIS A 110 6.98 -26.64 6.26
C HIS A 110 6.02 -27.54 5.47
N ALA A 111 6.39 -27.97 4.26
CA ALA A 111 5.58 -28.85 3.43
C ALA A 111 5.45 -30.28 3.99
N SER A 112 6.36 -30.71 4.87
CA SER A 112 6.28 -32.01 5.55
C SER A 112 5.17 -32.07 6.61
N ALA A 113 4.65 -30.92 7.05
CA ALA A 113 3.57 -30.82 8.04
C ALA A 113 2.17 -30.78 7.40
N GLY A 114 2.06 -30.87 6.07
CA GLY A 114 0.81 -30.79 5.31
C GLY A 114 0.76 -29.57 4.37
N PRO A 115 -0.37 -29.35 3.68
CA PRO A 115 -0.55 -28.20 2.80
C PRO A 115 -0.37 -26.89 3.57
N ILE A 116 0.44 -25.98 3.04
CA ILE A 116 0.62 -24.65 3.64
C ILE A 116 -0.57 -23.78 3.21
N GLU A 117 -1.56 -23.64 4.09
CA GLU A 117 -2.72 -22.77 3.87
C GLU A 117 -2.46 -21.36 4.41
N GLY A 118 -2.77 -20.33 3.61
CA GLY A 118 -2.74 -18.95 4.08
C GLY A 118 -2.71 -17.91 2.98
N THR A 119 -2.76 -16.64 3.38
CA THR A 119 -2.62 -15.52 2.46
C THR A 119 -1.15 -15.28 2.11
N GLY A 120 -0.85 -14.82 0.89
CA GLY A 120 0.51 -14.44 0.50
C GLY A 120 1.14 -13.39 1.45
N CYS A 121 0.32 -12.52 2.05
CA CYS A 121 0.76 -11.58 3.09
C CYS A 121 1.31 -12.28 4.33
N ARG A 122 0.66 -13.36 4.78
CA ARG A 122 1.11 -14.15 5.92
C ARG A 122 2.41 -14.88 5.57
N LEU A 123 2.48 -15.47 4.38
CA LEU A 123 3.68 -16.15 3.91
C LEU A 123 4.90 -15.21 3.86
N ALA A 124 4.75 -14.05 3.21
CA ALA A 124 5.82 -13.06 3.10
C ALA A 124 6.36 -12.65 4.49
N LYS A 125 5.48 -12.55 5.49
CA LYS A 125 5.86 -12.27 6.89
C LYS A 125 6.58 -13.44 7.55
N CYS A 126 6.11 -14.67 7.37
CA CYS A 126 6.76 -15.87 7.92
C CYS A 126 8.16 -16.07 7.34
N VAL A 127 8.29 -15.99 6.00
CA VAL A 127 9.58 -16.11 5.31
C VAL A 127 10.57 -15.04 5.79
N ALA A 128 10.12 -13.78 5.88
CA ALA A 128 10.97 -12.68 6.37
C ALA A 128 11.39 -12.86 7.83
N ARG A 129 10.50 -13.43 8.68
CA ARG A 129 10.80 -13.70 10.08
C ARG A 129 11.87 -14.78 10.25
N GLU A 130 11.82 -15.84 9.45
CA GLU A 130 12.73 -16.99 9.60
C GLU A 130 14.04 -16.84 8.81
N CYS A 131 13.96 -16.31 7.59
CA CYS A 131 15.13 -16.16 6.72
C CYS A 131 15.81 -14.80 6.86
N GLY A 132 15.24 -13.90 7.67
CA GLY A 132 15.68 -12.52 7.83
C GLY A 132 15.24 -11.61 6.68
N GLY A 133 15.21 -10.31 6.96
CA GLY A 133 14.85 -9.27 6.00
C GLY A 133 13.45 -8.72 6.20
N ARG A 134 12.97 -7.96 5.19
CA ARG A 134 11.65 -7.33 5.21
C ARG A 134 10.66 -8.16 4.40
N PRO A 135 9.38 -8.29 4.82
CA PRO A 135 8.37 -8.92 4.00
C PRO A 135 8.15 -8.09 2.72
N VAL A 136 8.14 -8.78 1.57
CA VAL A 136 7.82 -8.21 0.26
C VAL A 136 6.79 -9.12 -0.41
N LEU A 137 5.53 -8.67 -0.43
CA LEU A 137 4.40 -9.49 -0.87
C LEU A 137 4.50 -9.84 -2.35
N MET A 138 4.63 -8.84 -3.22
CA MET A 138 4.62 -9.05 -4.67
C MET A 138 5.69 -10.03 -5.13
N ARG A 139 6.90 -9.94 -4.59
CA ARG A 139 8.01 -10.85 -4.93
C ARG A 139 7.78 -12.25 -4.39
N THR A 140 7.18 -12.36 -3.20
CA THR A 140 6.78 -13.67 -2.64
C THR A 140 5.77 -14.36 -3.56
N LEU A 141 4.78 -13.62 -4.07
CA LEU A 141 3.79 -14.14 -5.00
C LEU A 141 4.40 -14.52 -6.36
N VAL A 142 5.25 -13.67 -6.95
CA VAL A 142 5.99 -13.99 -8.18
C VAL A 142 6.82 -15.27 -8.01
N CYS A 143 7.52 -15.42 -6.88
CA CYS A 143 8.28 -16.62 -6.61
C CYS A 143 7.39 -17.86 -6.50
N LEU A 144 6.20 -17.74 -5.87
CA LEU A 144 5.23 -18.83 -5.80
C LEU A 144 4.73 -19.24 -7.20
N ASP A 145 4.39 -18.28 -8.05
CA ASP A 145 3.92 -18.56 -9.41
C ASP A 145 4.99 -19.34 -10.19
N VAL A 146 6.24 -18.88 -10.15
CA VAL A 146 7.36 -19.57 -10.80
C VAL A 146 7.57 -20.98 -10.24
N LEU A 147 7.45 -21.18 -8.92
CA LEU A 147 7.56 -22.52 -8.33
C LEU A 147 6.39 -23.42 -8.74
N ASN A 148 5.18 -22.87 -8.80
CA ASN A 148 3.97 -23.59 -9.19
C ASN A 148 4.01 -24.00 -10.67
N GLU A 149 4.39 -23.08 -11.57
CA GLU A 149 4.62 -23.36 -12.99
C GLU A 149 5.64 -24.48 -13.22
N ARG A 150 6.61 -24.63 -12.32
CA ARG A 150 7.64 -25.68 -12.37
C ARG A 150 7.25 -26.96 -11.63
N GLY A 151 6.05 -27.03 -11.04
CA GLY A 151 5.58 -28.18 -10.26
C GLY A 151 6.31 -28.38 -8.93
N LEU A 152 6.95 -27.34 -8.39
CA LEU A 152 7.78 -27.41 -7.18
C LEU A 152 7.02 -27.07 -5.89
N SER A 153 5.84 -26.47 -5.97
CA SER A 153 5.02 -26.13 -4.81
C SER A 153 3.64 -26.78 -4.88
N CYS A 154 3.15 -27.31 -3.76
CA CYS A 154 1.74 -27.74 -3.58
C CYS A 154 0.83 -26.59 -3.09
N TRP A 155 1.28 -25.34 -3.21
CA TRP A 155 0.53 -24.15 -2.80
C TRP A 155 -0.77 -24.04 -3.63
N LYS A 156 -1.92 -23.94 -2.96
CA LYS A 156 -3.23 -23.67 -3.57
C LYS A 156 -3.76 -22.33 -3.13
#